data_AF-A0AA40VQN4-F1
#
_entry.id   AF-A0AA40VQN4-F1
#
_cell.length_a   1.000
_cell.length_b   1.000
_cell.length_c   1.000
_cell.angle_alpha   90.00
_cell.angle_beta   90.00
_cell.angle_gamma   90.00
#
_symmetry.space_group_name_H-M   'P 1'
#
loop_
_entity.id
_entity.type
_entity.pdbx_description
1 polymer ?
#
loop_
_entity_poly.entity_id
_entity_poly.type
_entity_poly.pdbx_seq_one_letter_code
_entity_poly.pdbx_strand_id
1 'polypeptide(L)'
;MELDLRNEYKGIIPSSHHPNFSQLGYQVIRELGRNREGGRITYLANALNCNQQVVIKEFRFSSAVTDWSGVKAYEREIEILKKLNHSRIPRYIDSFETSGIFYMVQEYKKAPSLGLRRSFHPEEIKQIALSILEILVYLQKQVNPIIHRDIKPENILVDEQLNAYLVDFGLARIQGAKIALSSFVAGTPGFMPPEEQFGHALTEASDLYSLGATLICLLTNTRSVDIGKLIDDNYRFSFQKLVPQINPRFESWLIKMVEPNQKRRYANASVALEALKPIQVMGAGTGVDNLVAAIKRRQRTTMLGLATIIMLTAVGTTLMISQPGGAVRQILEAKKCQGIGLDSNCSEKIGY
;
A
#
# COMPACT_ATOMS: atom_id res chain seq x y z
N MET A 1 -0.88 9.41 5.36
CA MET A 1 0.01 9.36 6.55
C MET A 1 1.33 9.99 6.14
N GLU A 2 1.31 11.32 6.15
CA GLU A 2 2.24 12.22 5.49
C GLU A 2 3.51 12.33 6.34
N LEU A 3 4.68 12.02 5.76
CA LEU A 3 5.88 12.74 6.17
C LEU A 3 5.64 14.15 5.65
N ASP A 4 5.40 15.09 6.57
CA ASP A 4 5.22 16.50 6.23
C ASP A 4 6.57 17.06 5.76
N LEU A 5 6.92 16.75 4.52
CA LEU A 5 8.05 17.32 3.78
C LEU A 5 7.69 18.71 3.23
N ARG A 6 6.51 19.28 3.55
CA ARG A 6 6.11 20.63 3.10
C ARG A 6 6.99 21.72 3.70
N ASN A 7 7.71 21.40 4.77
CA ASN A 7 8.76 22.23 5.31
C ASN A 7 10.08 21.46 5.26
N GLU A 8 10.80 21.53 4.14
CA GLU A 8 12.25 21.69 4.29
C GLU A 8 12.46 22.94 5.13
N TYR A 9 12.60 22.76 6.45
CA TYR A 9 13.28 23.76 7.25
C TYR A 9 14.74 23.74 6.75
N LYS A 10 15.01 24.54 5.71
CA LYS A 10 16.36 24.83 5.22
C LYS A 10 17.17 25.66 6.23
N GLY A 11 16.55 26.07 7.33
CA GLY A 11 17.27 26.55 8.49
C GLY A 11 17.94 25.37 9.19
N ILE A 12 19.26 25.38 9.25
CA ILE A 12 19.97 24.70 10.34
C ILE A 12 19.33 25.24 11.62
N ILE A 13 18.52 24.44 12.31
CA ILE A 13 18.04 24.79 13.64
C ILE A 13 19.32 25.03 14.46
N PRO A 14 19.49 26.20 15.11
CA PRO A 14 20.69 26.47 15.89
C PRO A 14 20.93 25.33 16.87
N SER A 15 22.18 24.90 17.03
CA SER A 15 22.55 23.75 17.88
C SER A 15 21.97 23.82 19.31
N SER A 16 21.72 25.03 19.81
CA SER A 16 21.09 25.32 21.11
C SER A 16 19.64 24.84 21.26
N HIS A 17 18.97 24.43 20.18
CA HIS A 17 17.58 23.94 20.20
C HIS A 17 17.47 22.44 19.92
N HIS A 18 18.58 21.74 19.73
CA HIS A 18 18.58 20.29 19.62
C HIS A 18 18.52 19.63 21.00
N PRO A 19 17.85 18.47 21.13
CA PRO A 19 17.91 17.71 22.37
C PRO A 19 19.36 17.31 22.67
N ASN A 20 19.79 17.47 23.92
CA ASN A 20 21.14 17.16 24.35
C ASN A 20 21.23 15.70 24.79
N PHE A 21 21.82 14.86 23.93
CA PHE A 21 22.08 13.45 24.21
C PHE A 21 23.56 13.17 24.52
N SER A 22 24.35 14.20 24.86
CA SER A 22 25.81 14.05 25.01
C SER A 22 26.17 13.09 26.15
N GLN A 23 25.41 13.09 27.24
CA GLN A 23 25.57 12.14 28.36
C GLN A 23 25.25 10.70 27.96
N LEU A 24 24.44 10.51 26.91
CA LEU A 24 24.12 9.21 26.32
C LEU A 24 25.08 8.84 25.18
N GLY A 25 26.12 9.64 24.95
CA GLY A 25 27.12 9.38 23.92
C GLY A 25 26.70 9.83 22.51
N TYR A 26 25.71 10.70 22.36
CA TYR A 26 25.26 11.18 21.04
C TYR A 26 25.22 12.71 20.95
N GLN A 27 25.66 13.25 19.81
CA GLN A 27 25.53 14.67 19.48
C GLN A 27 24.62 14.84 18.26
N VAL A 28 23.47 15.47 18.45
CA VAL A 28 22.54 15.77 17.36
C VAL A 28 23.15 16.82 16.43
N ILE A 29 23.11 16.53 15.13
CA ILE A 29 23.60 17.40 14.06
C ILE A 29 22.44 18.21 13.48
N ARG A 30 21.33 17.54 13.15
CA ARG A 30 20.13 18.16 12.56
C ARG A 30 18.92 17.23 12.61
N GLU A 31 17.74 17.81 12.42
CA GLU A 31 16.50 17.07 12.15
C GLU A 31 16.51 16.54 10.70
N LEU A 32 16.07 15.30 10.51
CA LEU A 32 15.86 14.66 9.21
C LEU A 32 14.39 14.67 8.79
N GLY A 33 13.46 14.72 9.75
CA GLY A 33 12.04 14.80 9.48
C GLY A 33 11.21 14.73 10.76
N ARG A 34 9.94 15.17 10.65
CA ARG A 34 9.00 15.23 11.76
C ARG A 34 7.59 14.92 11.30
N ASN A 35 6.92 14.05 12.05
CA ASN A 35 5.50 13.79 11.93
C ASN A 35 4.82 14.23 13.24
N ARG A 36 4.19 15.41 13.20
CA ARG A 36 3.56 16.03 14.37
C ARG A 36 2.35 15.24 14.88
N GLU A 37 1.55 14.69 13.97
CA GLU A 37 0.34 13.93 14.31
C GLU A 37 0.67 12.58 14.94
N GLY A 38 1.76 11.95 14.50
CA GLY A 38 2.22 10.66 15.01
C GLY A 38 3.23 10.74 16.15
N GLY A 39 3.56 11.94 16.64
CA GLY A 39 4.53 12.14 17.73
C GLY A 39 5.96 11.67 17.40
N ARG A 40 6.35 11.65 16.12
CA ARG A 40 7.67 11.13 15.69
C ARG A 40 8.58 12.23 15.18
N ILE A 41 9.83 12.23 15.64
CA ILE A 41 10.89 13.10 15.10
C ILE A 41 12.11 12.25 14.80
N THR A 42 12.79 12.51 13.69
CA THR A 42 13.99 11.78 13.30
C THR A 42 15.16 12.75 13.23
N TYR A 43 16.27 12.40 13.89
CA TYR A 43 17.49 13.20 13.97
C TYR A 43 18.66 12.47 13.33
N LEU A 44 19.57 13.22 12.71
CA LEU A 44 20.92 12.79 12.41
C LEU A 44 21.81 13.17 13.59
N ALA A 45 22.61 12.25 14.09
CA ALA A 45 23.54 12.47 15.19
C ALA A 45 24.91 11.81 14.92
N ASN A 46 25.94 12.26 15.62
CA ASN A 46 27.21 11.54 15.74
C ASN A 46 27.21 10.73 17.04
N ALA A 47 27.61 9.46 16.97
CA ALA A 47 27.98 8.67 18.14
C ALA A 47 29.39 9.08 18.60
N LEU A 48 29.51 9.59 19.83
CA LEU A 48 30.71 10.24 20.36
C LEU A 48 31.88 9.26 20.60
N ASN A 49 31.58 7.97 20.80
CA ASN A 49 32.59 6.94 21.06
C ASN A 49 33.37 6.50 19.81
N CYS A 50 32.76 6.57 18.62
CA CYS A 50 33.36 6.12 17.37
C CYS A 50 33.29 7.13 16.21
N ASN A 51 32.72 8.31 16.47
CA ASN A 51 32.48 9.36 15.48
C ASN A 51 31.70 8.88 14.23
N GLN A 52 30.82 7.89 14.41
CA GLN A 52 29.96 7.37 13.35
C GLN A 52 28.61 8.10 13.35
N GLN A 53 28.11 8.43 12.16
CA GLN A 53 26.77 8.98 12.01
C GLN A 53 25.68 7.93 12.26
N VAL A 54 24.65 8.33 13.00
CA VAL A 54 23.50 7.51 13.37
C VAL A 54 22.20 8.28 13.18
N VAL A 55 21.10 7.54 13.08
CA VAL A 55 19.75 8.09 13.10
C VAL A 55 19.14 7.83 14.46
N ILE A 56 18.62 8.88 15.10
CA ILE A 56 17.85 8.79 16.35
C ILE A 56 16.39 9.10 16.03
N LYS A 57 15.51 8.10 16.20
CA LYS A 57 14.06 8.28 16.11
C LYS A 57 13.49 8.51 17.50
N GLU A 58 12.83 9.63 17.68
CA GLU A 58 12.06 10.01 18.86
C GLU A 58 10.60 9.60 18.67
N PHE A 59 10.03 8.99 19.71
CA PHE A 59 8.64 8.57 19.77
C PHE A 59 8.00 9.18 21.02
N ARG A 60 7.09 10.14 20.81
CA ARG A 60 6.24 10.73 21.84
C ARG A 60 4.89 10.05 21.81
N PHE A 61 4.50 9.51 22.95
CA PHE A 61 3.16 8.96 23.16
C PHE A 61 2.41 9.90 24.09
N SER A 62 1.20 10.28 23.72
CA SER A 62 0.30 11.00 24.61
C SER A 62 -0.11 10.09 25.78
N SER A 63 -0.30 10.67 26.95
CA SER A 63 -0.75 9.96 28.16
C SER A 63 -2.22 9.50 28.11
N ALA A 64 -2.89 9.64 26.95
CA ALA A 64 -4.24 9.13 26.75
C ALA A 64 -4.22 7.64 26.42
N VAL A 65 -5.21 6.90 26.94
CA VAL A 65 -5.42 5.44 26.78
C VAL A 65 -5.44 4.97 25.31
N THR A 66 -5.53 5.88 24.34
CA THR A 66 -5.58 5.64 22.91
C THR A 66 -4.22 5.42 22.22
N ASP A 67 -3.08 5.68 22.87
CA ASP A 67 -1.77 5.76 22.17
C ASP A 67 -0.91 4.48 22.21
N TRP A 68 -1.48 3.35 22.64
CA TRP A 68 -0.79 2.05 22.65
C TRP A 68 -0.33 1.58 21.25
N SER A 69 -0.92 2.11 20.18
CA SER A 69 -0.49 1.80 18.80
C SER A 69 0.90 2.35 18.49
N GLY A 70 1.25 3.52 19.04
CA GLY A 70 2.56 4.15 18.91
C GLY A 70 3.64 3.33 19.61
N VAL A 71 3.41 2.97 20.88
CA VAL A 71 4.33 2.14 21.69
C VAL A 71 4.58 0.81 21.00
N LYS A 72 3.51 0.14 20.54
CA LYS A 72 3.61 -1.13 19.80
C LYS A 72 4.33 -1.00 18.46
N ALA A 73 4.33 0.17 17.82
CA ALA A 73 5.09 0.39 16.59
C ALA A 73 6.59 0.55 16.90
N TYR A 74 6.92 1.27 17.97
CA TYR A 74 8.29 1.42 18.47
C TYR A 74 8.92 0.09 18.88
N GLU A 75 8.26 -0.66 19.79
CA GLU A 75 8.75 -1.96 20.27
C GLU A 75 8.96 -2.93 19.10
N ARG A 76 8.02 -2.93 18.15
CA ARG A 76 8.07 -3.82 17.01
C ARG A 76 9.15 -3.47 16.01
N GLU A 77 9.37 -2.19 15.75
CA GLU A 77 10.47 -1.76 14.88
C GLU A 77 11.80 -2.26 15.45
N ILE A 78 12.01 -2.12 16.77
CA ILE A 78 13.19 -2.65 17.48
C ILE A 78 13.27 -4.17 17.35
N GLU A 79 12.20 -4.90 17.69
CA GLU A 79 12.18 -6.36 17.64
C GLU A 79 12.47 -6.92 16.25
N ILE A 80 11.96 -6.26 15.21
CA ILE A 80 12.20 -6.65 13.82
C ILE A 80 13.65 -6.32 13.44
N LEU A 81 14.09 -5.08 13.61
CA LEU A 81 15.44 -4.68 13.20
C LEU A 81 16.54 -5.45 13.91
N LYS A 82 16.34 -5.87 15.18
CA LYS A 82 17.28 -6.75 15.90
C LYS A 82 17.47 -8.12 15.24
N LYS A 83 16.48 -8.60 14.47
CA LYS A 83 16.52 -9.88 13.75
C LYS A 83 17.06 -9.75 12.33
N LEU A 84 17.23 -8.53 11.81
CA LEU A 84 17.65 -8.30 10.43
C LEU A 84 19.14 -7.99 10.35
N ASN A 85 19.80 -8.57 9.36
CA ASN A 85 21.17 -8.26 8.98
C ASN A 85 21.26 -8.21 7.45
N HIS A 86 21.09 -7.01 6.89
CA HIS A 86 21.14 -6.79 5.45
C HIS A 86 21.76 -5.43 5.16
N SER A 87 22.70 -5.35 4.20
CA SER A 87 23.45 -4.11 3.91
C SER A 87 22.57 -2.93 3.48
N ARG A 88 21.38 -3.23 2.91
CA ARG A 88 20.39 -2.23 2.47
C ARG A 88 19.24 -1.97 3.46
N ILE A 89 19.35 -2.47 4.69
CA ILE A 89 18.43 -2.16 5.80
C ILE A 89 19.27 -1.52 6.92
N PRO A 90 18.82 -0.42 7.55
CA PRO A 90 19.52 0.13 8.71
C PRO A 90 19.64 -0.90 9.84
N ARG A 91 20.86 -1.11 10.34
CA ARG A 91 21.07 -1.95 11.53
C ARG A 91 20.56 -1.22 12.78
N TYR A 92 19.85 -1.93 13.66
CA TYR A 92 19.57 -1.44 15.02
C TYR A 92 20.88 -1.27 15.80
N ILE A 93 21.02 -0.15 16.53
CA ILE A 93 22.20 0.15 17.34
C ILE A 93 21.83 0.09 18.82
N ASP A 94 20.84 0.88 19.24
CA ASP A 94 20.52 1.06 20.65
C ASP A 94 19.10 1.64 20.83
N SER A 95 18.62 1.74 22.06
CA SER A 95 17.39 2.43 22.43
C SER A 95 17.47 2.92 23.86
N PHE A 96 16.95 4.11 24.12
CA PHE A 96 16.95 4.71 25.46
C PHE A 96 15.65 5.48 25.71
N GLU A 97 15.41 5.80 26.98
CA GLU A 97 14.26 6.58 27.43
C GLU A 97 14.76 7.77 28.24
N THR A 98 14.18 8.96 28.01
CA THR A 98 14.41 10.12 28.88
C THR A 98 13.12 10.90 29.03
N SER A 99 12.79 11.26 30.27
CA SER A 99 11.59 12.06 30.60
C SER A 99 10.28 11.47 30.04
N GLY A 100 10.15 10.13 30.01
CA GLY A 100 8.98 9.43 29.46
C GLY A 100 8.87 9.45 27.93
N ILE A 101 9.94 9.84 27.22
CA ILE A 101 10.03 9.81 25.75
C ILE A 101 10.96 8.69 25.33
N PHE A 102 10.55 7.93 24.31
CA PHE A 102 11.26 6.76 23.82
C PHE A 102 12.10 7.12 22.59
N TYR A 103 13.31 6.57 22.55
CA TYR A 103 14.26 6.78 21.48
C TYR A 103 14.77 5.45 20.93
N MET A 104 14.96 5.38 19.62
CA MET A 104 15.63 4.28 18.93
C MET A 104 16.80 4.84 18.11
N VAL A 105 17.97 4.22 18.25
CA VAL A 105 19.17 4.53 17.49
C VAL A 105 19.41 3.45 16.46
N GLN A 106 19.63 3.85 15.21
CA GLN A 106 19.92 2.95 14.11
C GLN A 106 21.03 3.51 13.21
N GLU A 107 21.57 2.66 12.37
CA GLU A 107 22.56 3.02 11.36
C GLU A 107 22.05 4.14 10.45
N TYR A 108 22.89 5.17 10.21
CA TYR A 108 22.61 6.16 9.19
C TYR A 108 23.00 5.64 7.80
N LYS A 109 22.03 5.59 6.89
CA LYS A 109 22.28 5.41 5.46
C LYS A 109 22.40 6.80 4.81
N LYS A 110 23.58 7.11 4.28
CA LYS A 110 23.87 8.40 3.63
C LYS A 110 23.24 8.45 2.23
N ALA A 111 21.92 8.54 2.20
CA ALA A 111 21.12 8.53 0.99
C ALA A 111 19.86 9.38 1.17
N PRO A 112 19.50 10.25 0.21
CA PRO A 112 18.23 10.98 0.24
C PRO A 112 17.03 10.06 0.00
N SER A 113 15.89 10.42 0.59
CA SER A 113 14.60 9.73 0.40
C SER A 113 14.06 9.94 -1.03
N LEU A 114 13.38 8.93 -1.60
CA LEU A 114 12.60 9.08 -2.84
C LEU A 114 11.36 9.97 -2.66
N GLY A 115 10.98 10.31 -1.42
CA GLY A 115 9.94 11.30 -1.13
C GLY A 115 10.34 12.74 -1.50
N LEU A 116 11.64 13.01 -1.66
CA LEU A 116 12.12 14.28 -2.18
C LEU A 116 11.83 14.36 -3.69
N ARG A 117 11.44 15.54 -4.16
CA ARG A 117 11.09 15.73 -5.57
C ARG A 117 12.35 15.65 -6.44
N ARG A 118 12.58 14.48 -7.02
CA ARG A 118 13.63 14.20 -8.00
C ARG A 118 13.05 13.35 -9.12
N SER A 119 13.59 13.52 -10.32
CA SER A 119 13.24 12.69 -11.47
C SER A 119 14.35 11.69 -11.73
N PHE A 120 13.96 10.51 -12.17
CA PHE A 120 14.87 9.42 -12.50
C PHE A 120 14.67 9.02 -13.94
N HIS A 121 15.75 8.65 -14.60
CA HIS A 121 15.67 7.95 -15.86
C HIS A 121 15.00 6.58 -15.63
N PRO A 122 14.16 6.10 -16.56
CA PRO A 122 13.43 4.84 -16.38
C PRO A 122 14.30 3.63 -16.00
N GLU A 123 15.52 3.51 -16.56
CA GLU A 123 16.42 2.40 -16.19
C GLU A 123 16.96 2.51 -14.75
N GLU A 124 17.10 3.74 -14.21
CA GLU A 124 17.45 3.94 -12.79
C GLU A 124 16.30 3.48 -11.89
N ILE A 125 15.05 3.74 -12.28
CA ILE A 125 13.86 3.24 -11.58
C ILE A 125 13.87 1.71 -11.53
N LYS A 126 14.31 1.05 -12.61
CA LYS A 126 14.49 -0.41 -12.60
C LYS A 126 15.61 -0.85 -11.66
N GLN A 127 16.74 -0.14 -11.58
CA GLN A 127 17.80 -0.46 -10.61
C GLN A 127 17.32 -0.33 -9.16
N ILE A 128 16.51 0.69 -8.87
CA ILE A 128 15.83 0.86 -7.58
C ILE A 128 14.89 -0.33 -7.32
N ALA A 129 14.07 -0.71 -8.31
CA ALA A 129 13.16 -1.85 -8.21
C ALA A 129 13.90 -3.16 -7.91
N LEU A 130 15.01 -3.43 -8.61
CA LEU A 130 15.86 -4.60 -8.36
C LEU A 130 16.39 -4.58 -6.92
N SER A 131 16.90 -3.44 -6.46
CA SER A 131 17.44 -3.30 -5.11
C SER A 131 16.40 -3.58 -4.02
N ILE A 132 15.16 -3.09 -4.19
CA ILE A 132 14.07 -3.32 -3.23
C ILE A 132 13.55 -4.75 -3.31
N LEU A 133 13.42 -5.33 -4.51
CA LEU A 133 13.01 -6.73 -4.67
C LEU A 133 13.98 -7.69 -3.97
N GLU A 134 15.29 -7.43 -4.04
CA GLU A 134 16.29 -8.21 -3.31
C GLU A 134 16.13 -8.09 -1.78
N ILE A 135 15.80 -6.90 -1.26
CA ILE A 135 15.44 -6.72 0.16
C ILE A 135 14.19 -7.54 0.50
N LEU A 136 13.15 -7.50 -0.34
CA LEU A 136 11.93 -8.27 -0.12
C LEU A 136 12.17 -9.78 -0.15
N VAL A 137 13.03 -10.26 -1.05
CA VAL A 137 13.47 -11.66 -1.06
C VAL A 137 14.14 -12.03 0.27
N TYR A 138 15.00 -11.16 0.80
CA TYR A 138 15.63 -11.37 2.10
C TYR A 138 14.61 -11.42 3.25
N LEU A 139 13.62 -10.52 3.28
CA LEU A 139 12.56 -10.49 4.30
C LEU A 139 11.64 -11.72 4.24
N GLN A 140 11.32 -12.19 3.03
CA GLN A 140 10.48 -13.36 2.79
C GLN A 140 11.19 -14.67 3.16
N LYS A 141 12.53 -14.69 3.10
CA LYS A 141 13.36 -15.85 3.49
C LYS A 141 13.64 -15.98 4.99
N GLN A 142 13.19 -15.03 5.81
CA GLN A 142 13.33 -15.17 7.26
C GLN A 142 12.54 -16.39 7.76
N VAL A 143 12.99 -17.01 8.86
CA VAL A 143 12.32 -18.18 9.46
C VAL A 143 10.81 -17.97 9.59
N ASN A 144 10.44 -16.75 9.99
CA ASN A 144 9.09 -16.25 9.87
C ASN A 144 9.11 -15.10 8.86
N PRO A 145 8.46 -15.21 7.69
CA PRO A 145 8.46 -14.17 6.67
C PRO A 145 7.99 -12.83 7.25
N ILE A 146 8.65 -11.75 6.85
CA ILE A 146 8.35 -10.38 7.32
C ILE A 146 7.73 -9.59 6.19
N ILE A 147 6.58 -8.96 6.46
CA ILE A 147 5.89 -8.03 5.56
C ILE A 147 6.11 -6.61 6.08
N HIS A 148 6.60 -5.70 5.25
CA HIS A 148 6.95 -4.33 5.62
C HIS A 148 5.72 -3.43 5.80
N ARG A 149 4.72 -3.54 4.91
CA ARG A 149 3.42 -2.83 4.98
C ARG A 149 3.40 -1.30 4.78
N ASP A 150 4.55 -0.68 4.50
CA ASP A 150 4.61 0.78 4.26
C ASP A 150 5.69 1.13 3.25
N ILE A 151 5.77 0.35 2.17
CA ILE A 151 6.68 0.62 1.06
C ILE A 151 6.09 1.76 0.23
N LYS A 152 6.81 2.87 0.19
CA LYS A 152 6.46 4.12 -0.50
C LYS A 152 7.72 4.93 -0.75
N PRO A 153 7.70 5.95 -1.62
CA PRO A 153 8.88 6.77 -1.90
C PRO A 153 9.57 7.31 -0.63
N GLU A 154 8.81 7.71 0.37
CA GLU A 154 9.38 8.32 1.56
C GLU A 154 10.24 7.36 2.40
N ASN A 155 9.92 6.06 2.36
CA ASN A 155 10.56 4.99 3.12
C ASN A 155 11.66 4.26 2.33
N ILE A 156 12.04 4.80 1.16
CA ILE A 156 13.14 4.28 0.36
C ILE A 156 14.18 5.39 0.19
N LEU A 157 15.40 5.13 0.65
CA LEU A 157 16.53 6.01 0.44
C LEU A 157 17.33 5.53 -0.77
N VAL A 158 17.85 6.44 -1.60
CA VAL A 158 18.68 6.06 -2.77
C VAL A 158 19.88 6.99 -2.86
N ASP A 159 21.08 6.42 -2.82
CA ASP A 159 22.35 7.14 -2.95
C ASP A 159 22.68 7.47 -4.42
N GLU A 160 23.80 8.16 -4.62
CA GLU A 160 24.28 8.58 -5.95
C GLU A 160 24.68 7.39 -6.84
N GLN A 161 24.91 6.21 -6.26
CA GLN A 161 25.23 4.98 -6.96
C GLN A 161 23.98 4.11 -7.21
N LEU A 162 22.79 4.66 -6.96
CA LEU A 162 21.49 4.00 -7.12
C LEU A 162 21.28 2.77 -6.23
N ASN A 163 22.04 2.64 -5.14
CA ASN A 163 21.71 1.65 -4.12
C ASN A 163 20.47 2.13 -3.37
N ALA A 164 19.41 1.30 -3.37
CA ALA A 164 18.19 1.58 -2.63
C ALA A 164 18.21 0.92 -1.25
N TYR A 165 17.88 1.68 -0.21
CA TYR A 165 17.78 1.24 1.18
C TYR A 165 16.33 1.33 1.63
N LEU A 166 15.81 0.28 2.26
CA LEU A 166 14.46 0.25 2.82
C LEU A 166 14.50 0.61 4.30
N VAL A 167 13.69 1.58 4.71
CA VAL A 167 13.66 2.11 6.09
C VAL A 167 12.24 2.15 6.64
N ASP A 168 12.13 2.35 7.96
CA ASP A 168 10.86 2.47 8.70
C ASP A 168 10.04 1.16 8.78
N PHE A 169 10.45 0.30 9.71
CA PHE A 169 9.80 -0.99 9.96
C PHE A 169 8.70 -0.89 11.05
N GLY A 170 8.23 0.31 11.39
CA GLY A 170 7.20 0.48 12.44
C GLY A 170 5.87 -0.22 12.16
N LEU A 171 5.53 -0.39 10.88
CA LEU A 171 4.36 -1.16 10.45
C LEU A 171 4.65 -2.61 10.13
N ALA A 172 5.92 -3.01 10.04
CA ALA A 172 6.31 -4.35 9.61
C ALA A 172 5.83 -5.43 10.59
N ARG A 173 5.48 -6.62 10.09
CA ARG A 173 4.97 -7.74 10.90
C ARG A 173 5.47 -9.08 10.38
N ILE A 174 5.50 -10.06 11.27
CA ILE A 174 5.60 -11.46 10.89
C ILE A 174 4.30 -11.88 10.19
N GLN A 175 4.42 -12.55 9.05
CA GLN A 175 3.30 -13.11 8.31
C GLN A 175 2.50 -14.08 9.20
N GLY A 176 1.16 -13.98 9.15
CA GLY A 176 0.26 -14.81 9.96
C GLY A 176 0.05 -14.34 11.40
N ALA A 177 0.75 -13.30 11.87
CA ALA A 177 0.44 -12.66 13.14
C ALA A 177 -0.96 -12.01 13.10
N LYS A 178 -1.76 -12.19 14.16
CA LYS A 178 -3.10 -11.58 14.26
C LYS A 178 -2.99 -10.05 14.13
N ILE A 179 -3.76 -9.49 13.20
CA ILE A 179 -3.82 -8.04 12.98
C ILE A 179 -4.85 -7.47 13.95
N ALA A 180 -4.42 -6.58 14.86
CA ALA A 180 -5.34 -5.85 15.72
C ALA A 180 -6.18 -4.88 14.87
N LEU A 181 -7.44 -4.64 15.26
CA LEU A 181 -8.36 -3.79 14.49
C LEU A 181 -7.78 -2.38 14.23
N SER A 182 -7.05 -1.82 15.20
CA SER A 182 -6.37 -0.52 15.10
C SER A 182 -5.18 -0.49 14.12
N SER A 183 -4.69 -1.66 13.68
CA SER A 183 -3.61 -1.77 12.70
C SER A 183 -4.10 -1.81 11.26
N PHE A 184 -5.41 -1.91 11.01
CA PHE A 184 -5.98 -1.90 9.65
C PHE A 184 -6.02 -0.50 9.02
N VAL A 185 -6.01 0.55 9.84
CA VAL A 185 -5.96 1.96 9.37
C VAL A 185 -4.51 2.43 9.16
N ALA A 186 -3.52 1.57 9.41
CA ALA A 186 -2.11 1.94 9.36
C ALA A 186 -1.51 1.70 7.98
N GLY A 187 -1.10 2.78 7.30
CA GLY A 187 -0.38 2.78 6.02
C GLY A 187 -0.70 4.04 5.21
N THR A 188 -0.10 4.18 4.02
CA THR A 188 -0.26 5.40 3.21
C THR A 188 -1.26 5.17 2.08
N PRO A 189 -2.39 5.92 2.02
CA PRO A 189 -3.38 5.78 0.96
C PRO A 189 -2.75 5.82 -0.43
N GLY A 190 -3.17 4.89 -1.29
CA GLY A 190 -2.67 4.73 -2.65
C GLY A 190 -1.42 3.84 -2.81
N PHE A 191 -0.62 3.65 -1.75
CA PHE A 191 0.45 2.64 -1.71
C PHE A 191 0.02 1.36 -0.99
N MET A 192 -0.95 1.48 -0.08
CA MET A 192 -1.52 0.35 0.67
C MET A 192 -2.31 -0.58 -0.27
N PRO A 193 -2.05 -1.91 -0.27
CA PRO A 193 -2.79 -2.85 -1.08
C PRO A 193 -4.25 -3.00 -0.62
N PRO A 194 -5.19 -3.36 -1.52
CA PRO A 194 -6.61 -3.46 -1.16
C PRO A 194 -6.89 -4.44 -0.01
N GLU A 195 -6.23 -5.60 0.02
CA GLU A 195 -6.39 -6.56 1.11
C GLU A 195 -6.01 -5.99 2.48
N GLU A 196 -5.09 -5.03 2.55
CA GLU A 196 -4.75 -4.35 3.80
C GLU A 196 -5.82 -3.35 4.20
N GLN A 197 -6.34 -2.58 3.24
CA GLN A 197 -7.42 -1.61 3.45
C GLN A 197 -8.69 -2.28 3.99
N PHE A 198 -9.00 -3.49 3.52
CA PHE A 198 -10.16 -4.26 3.95
C PHE A 198 -9.88 -5.19 5.14
N GLY A 199 -8.66 -5.18 5.68
CA GLY A 199 -8.27 -6.01 6.81
C GLY A 199 -8.25 -7.52 6.55
N HIS A 200 -8.08 -7.91 5.29
CA HIS A 200 -7.84 -9.29 4.89
C HIS A 200 -6.40 -9.73 5.22
N ALA A 201 -6.16 -11.04 5.14
CA ALA A 201 -4.85 -11.61 5.40
C ALA A 201 -3.81 -11.11 4.37
N LEU A 202 -2.72 -10.54 4.88
CA LEU A 202 -1.58 -10.11 4.08
C LEU A 202 -0.70 -11.29 3.71
N THR A 203 -0.08 -11.19 2.54
CA THR A 203 0.86 -12.18 2.03
C THR A 203 2.14 -11.52 1.55
N GLU A 204 3.13 -12.32 1.15
CA GLU A 204 4.34 -11.84 0.49
C GLU A 204 4.04 -10.96 -0.74
N ALA A 205 2.89 -11.17 -1.39
CA ALA A 205 2.45 -10.38 -2.54
C ALA A 205 1.91 -8.99 -2.15
N SER A 206 1.66 -8.71 -0.87
CA SER A 206 1.16 -7.41 -0.39
C SER A 206 2.21 -6.31 -0.57
N ASP A 207 3.46 -6.56 -0.17
CA ASP A 207 4.56 -5.61 -0.37
C ASP A 207 4.90 -5.38 -1.86
N LEU A 208 4.60 -6.35 -2.74
CA LEU A 208 4.78 -6.19 -4.19
C LEU A 208 3.84 -5.15 -4.78
N TYR A 209 2.61 -5.05 -4.28
CA TYR A 209 1.68 -4.00 -4.69
C TYR A 209 2.22 -2.62 -4.30
N SER A 210 2.69 -2.48 -3.06
CA SER A 210 3.23 -1.21 -2.55
C SER A 210 4.49 -0.79 -3.31
N LEU A 211 5.38 -1.74 -3.64
CA LEU A 211 6.50 -1.47 -4.54
C LEU A 211 6.01 -1.07 -5.94
N GLY A 212 5.04 -1.78 -6.52
CA GLY A 212 4.49 -1.43 -7.83
C GLY A 212 3.90 -0.02 -7.87
N ALA A 213 3.12 0.36 -6.85
CA ALA A 213 2.58 1.71 -6.70
C ALA A 213 3.69 2.76 -6.58
N THR A 214 4.77 2.45 -5.84
CA THR A 214 5.97 3.29 -5.73
C THR A 214 6.64 3.49 -7.08
N LEU A 215 6.83 2.44 -7.87
CA LEU A 215 7.44 2.54 -9.20
C LEU A 215 6.57 3.32 -10.18
N ILE A 216 5.24 3.16 -10.13
CA ILE A 216 4.30 3.98 -10.90
C ILE A 216 4.47 5.46 -10.53
N CYS A 217 4.50 5.77 -9.23
CA CYS A 217 4.69 7.13 -8.72
C CYS A 217 5.96 7.80 -9.29
N LEU A 218 7.07 7.06 -9.34
CA LEU A 218 8.33 7.53 -9.90
C LEU A 218 8.27 7.72 -11.42
N LEU A 219 7.73 6.73 -12.15
CA LEU A 219 7.65 6.75 -13.61
C LEU A 219 6.78 7.89 -14.13
N THR A 220 5.67 8.18 -13.44
CA THR A 220 4.76 9.26 -13.81
C THR A 220 5.14 10.60 -13.21
N ASN A 221 6.25 10.66 -12.43
CA ASN A 221 6.66 11.84 -11.66
C ASN A 221 5.50 12.45 -10.85
N THR A 222 4.61 11.58 -10.35
CA THR A 222 3.44 11.98 -9.56
C THR A 222 3.86 12.15 -8.12
N ARG A 223 3.34 13.16 -7.43
CA ARG A 223 3.60 13.31 -5.99
C ARG A 223 2.93 12.18 -5.23
N SER A 224 3.55 11.67 -4.18
CA SER A 224 2.98 10.60 -3.35
C SER A 224 1.56 10.89 -2.86
N VAL A 225 1.27 12.14 -2.51
CA VAL A 225 -0.08 12.59 -2.08
C VAL A 225 -1.14 12.53 -3.19
N ASP A 226 -0.71 12.51 -4.45
CA ASP A 226 -1.58 12.48 -5.63
C ASP A 226 -1.69 11.08 -6.24
N ILE A 227 -0.95 10.07 -5.73
CA ILE A 227 -0.91 8.73 -6.33
C ILE A 227 -2.30 8.08 -6.42
N GLY A 228 -3.17 8.36 -5.44
CA GLY A 228 -4.56 7.88 -5.41
C GLY A 228 -5.39 8.35 -6.61
N LYS A 229 -5.03 9.45 -7.26
CA LYS A 229 -5.71 9.94 -8.47
C LYS A 229 -5.47 9.06 -9.70
N LEU A 230 -4.45 8.20 -9.65
CA LEU A 230 -4.16 7.24 -10.72
C LEU A 230 -4.91 5.92 -10.54
N ILE A 231 -5.68 5.76 -9.46
CA ILE A 231 -6.38 4.53 -9.10
C ILE A 231 -7.87 4.72 -9.39
N ASP A 232 -8.46 3.78 -10.12
CA ASP A 232 -9.92 3.76 -10.38
C ASP A 232 -10.70 3.10 -9.23
N ASP A 233 -12.03 3.14 -9.30
CA ASP A 233 -12.92 2.54 -8.28
C ASP A 233 -12.75 1.02 -8.12
N ASN A 234 -12.09 0.35 -9.08
CA ASN A 234 -11.75 -1.06 -9.02
C ASN A 234 -10.33 -1.32 -8.49
N TYR A 235 -9.70 -0.32 -7.88
CA TYR A 235 -8.33 -0.34 -7.37
C TYR A 235 -7.25 -0.55 -8.45
N ARG A 236 -7.55 -0.26 -9.72
CA ARG A 236 -6.59 -0.44 -10.82
C ARG A 236 -5.89 0.87 -11.17
N PHE A 237 -4.58 0.77 -11.37
CA PHE A 237 -3.79 1.89 -11.83
C PHE A 237 -3.99 2.19 -13.32
N SER A 238 -4.16 3.48 -13.63
CA SER A 238 -4.22 4.05 -14.97
C SER A 238 -3.08 5.07 -15.14
N PHE A 239 -1.96 4.62 -15.72
CA PHE A 239 -0.73 5.44 -15.85
C PHE A 239 -0.15 5.48 -17.27
N GLN A 240 -0.66 4.64 -18.17
CA GLN A 240 -0.13 4.44 -19.53
C GLN A 240 -0.06 5.74 -20.35
N LYS A 241 -1.06 6.61 -20.19
CA LYS A 241 -1.12 7.90 -20.89
C LYS A 241 -0.02 8.86 -20.44
N LEU A 242 0.50 8.69 -19.22
CA LEU A 242 1.55 9.52 -18.65
C LEU A 242 2.95 9.04 -19.05
N VAL A 243 3.09 7.77 -19.47
CA VAL A 243 4.35 7.16 -19.92
C VAL A 243 4.16 6.39 -21.23
N PRO A 244 3.85 7.08 -22.34
CA PRO A 244 3.45 6.42 -23.60
C PRO A 244 4.56 5.58 -24.26
N GLN A 245 5.83 5.81 -23.90
CA GLN A 245 7.01 5.12 -24.45
C GLN A 245 7.47 3.93 -23.59
N ILE A 246 6.68 3.55 -22.57
CA ILE A 246 6.99 2.41 -21.70
C ILE A 246 7.00 1.11 -22.50
N ASN A 247 7.98 0.24 -22.22
CA ASN A 247 8.05 -1.07 -22.84
C ASN A 247 6.83 -1.92 -22.42
N PRO A 248 6.10 -2.55 -23.36
CA PRO A 248 4.91 -3.34 -23.05
C PRO A 248 5.14 -4.51 -22.09
N ARG A 249 6.35 -5.10 -22.08
CA ARG A 249 6.73 -6.14 -21.10
C ARG A 249 6.88 -5.56 -19.71
N PHE A 250 7.51 -4.38 -19.60
CA PHE A 250 7.64 -3.68 -18.32
C PHE A 250 6.29 -3.20 -17.81
N GLU A 251 5.45 -2.64 -18.69
CA GLU A 251 4.06 -2.29 -18.38
C GLU A 251 3.30 -3.49 -17.82
N SER A 252 3.38 -4.63 -18.52
CA SER A 252 2.72 -5.88 -18.09
C SER A 252 3.25 -6.40 -16.75
N TRP A 253 4.56 -6.29 -16.54
CA TRP A 253 5.19 -6.66 -15.27
C TRP A 253 4.69 -5.77 -14.13
N LEU A 254 4.63 -4.45 -14.35
CA LEU A 254 4.21 -3.48 -13.35
C LEU A 254 2.71 -3.58 -13.03
N ILE A 255 1.86 -3.75 -14.06
CA ILE A 255 0.43 -4.03 -13.87
C ILE A 255 0.21 -5.29 -13.04
N LYS A 256 1.03 -6.34 -13.24
CA LYS A 256 0.94 -7.57 -12.46
C LYS A 256 1.37 -7.36 -11.00
N MET A 257 2.34 -6.48 -10.74
CA MET A 257 2.71 -6.09 -9.37
C MET A 257 1.55 -5.44 -8.62
N VAL A 258 0.78 -4.56 -9.30
CA VAL A 258 -0.32 -3.79 -8.69
C VAL A 258 -1.72 -4.37 -8.93
N GLU A 259 -1.84 -5.65 -9.29
CA GLU A 259 -3.14 -6.27 -9.51
C GLU A 259 -3.94 -6.32 -8.19
N PRO A 260 -5.20 -5.82 -8.14
CA PRO A 260 -5.96 -5.72 -6.89
C PRO A 260 -6.09 -7.05 -6.15
N ASN A 261 -6.35 -8.13 -6.90
CA ASN A 261 -6.41 -9.47 -6.34
C ASN A 261 -5.00 -10.02 -6.14
N GLN A 262 -4.55 -10.14 -4.88
CA GLN A 262 -3.23 -10.68 -4.54
C GLN A 262 -2.92 -12.05 -5.15
N LYS A 263 -3.92 -12.91 -5.40
CA LYS A 263 -3.72 -14.23 -6.05
C LYS A 263 -3.31 -14.13 -7.53
N ARG A 264 -3.49 -12.97 -8.15
CA ARG A 264 -3.13 -12.69 -9.55
C ARG A 264 -1.81 -11.93 -9.69
N ARG A 265 -1.22 -11.48 -8.58
CA ARG A 265 0.13 -10.89 -8.55
C ARG A 265 1.19 -11.98 -8.72
N TYR A 266 2.45 -11.57 -8.71
CA TYR A 266 3.54 -12.53 -8.49
C TYR A 266 3.40 -13.15 -7.10
N ALA A 267 3.68 -14.45 -7.00
CA ALA A 267 3.52 -15.18 -5.74
C ALA A 267 4.44 -14.64 -4.64
N ASN A 268 5.66 -14.21 -5.00
CA ASN A 268 6.65 -13.66 -4.09
C ASN A 268 7.67 -12.77 -4.82
N ALA A 269 8.56 -12.12 -4.08
CA ALA A 269 9.53 -11.17 -4.61
C ALA A 269 10.58 -11.83 -5.51
N SER A 270 10.94 -13.09 -5.24
CA SER A 270 11.93 -13.81 -6.06
C SER A 270 11.41 -14.01 -7.49
N VAL A 271 10.14 -14.38 -7.64
CA VAL A 271 9.51 -14.54 -8.97
C VAL A 271 9.40 -13.18 -9.69
N ALA A 272 9.03 -12.12 -8.96
CA ALA A 272 8.96 -10.77 -9.53
C ALA A 272 10.34 -10.26 -9.99
N LEU A 273 11.38 -10.52 -9.19
CA LEU A 273 12.78 -10.15 -9.45
C LEU A 273 13.31 -10.81 -10.72
N GLU A 274 13.20 -12.14 -10.83
CA GLU A 274 13.68 -12.86 -12.01
C GLU A 274 12.92 -12.44 -13.27
N ALA A 275 11.62 -12.15 -13.16
CA ALA A 275 10.83 -11.64 -14.28
C ALA A 275 11.27 -10.24 -14.73
N LEU A 276 11.78 -9.39 -13.84
CA LEU A 276 12.19 -8.01 -14.14
C LEU A 276 13.55 -7.92 -14.85
N LYS A 277 14.52 -8.75 -14.45
CA LYS A 277 15.92 -8.69 -14.93
C LYS A 277 16.06 -8.54 -16.47
N PRO A 278 15.39 -9.34 -17.31
CA PRO A 278 15.58 -9.27 -18.76
C PRO A 278 14.80 -8.14 -19.44
N ILE A 279 13.96 -7.40 -18.72
CA ILE A 279 13.04 -6.42 -19.29
C ILE A 279 13.71 -5.04 -19.33
N GLN A 280 13.72 -4.39 -20.49
CA GLN A 280 14.04 -2.96 -20.60
C GLN A 280 12.82 -2.12 -20.22
N VAL A 281 13.04 -0.96 -19.60
CA VAL A 281 11.91 -0.12 -19.13
C VAL A 281 11.23 0.63 -20.28
N MET A 282 12.01 1.09 -21.26
CA MET A 282 11.54 1.87 -22.40
C MET A 282 11.74 1.10 -23.71
N GLY A 283 11.02 1.53 -24.76
CA GLY A 283 11.21 1.04 -26.12
C GLY A 283 10.09 0.14 -26.64
N ALA A 284 10.02 0.00 -27.97
CA ALA A 284 9.09 -0.91 -28.61
C ALA A 284 9.47 -2.34 -28.23
N GLY A 285 8.60 -3.04 -27.50
CA GLY A 285 8.77 -4.47 -27.23
C GLY A 285 8.89 -5.27 -28.54
N THR A 286 9.19 -6.56 -28.46
CA THR A 286 9.21 -7.40 -29.67
C THR A 286 7.82 -7.46 -30.33
N GLY A 287 7.74 -7.84 -31.61
CA GLY A 287 6.46 -8.00 -32.30
C GLY A 287 5.49 -8.94 -31.56
N VAL A 288 6.02 -9.96 -30.89
CA VAL A 288 5.26 -10.89 -30.04
C VAL A 288 4.76 -10.20 -28.78
N ASP A 289 5.58 -9.36 -28.14
CA ASP A 289 5.18 -8.62 -26.93
C ASP A 289 4.03 -7.65 -27.22
N ASN A 290 4.11 -6.96 -28.36
CA ASN A 290 3.05 -6.05 -28.83
C ASN A 290 1.75 -6.82 -29.12
N LEU A 291 1.85 -8.00 -29.73
CA LEU A 291 0.69 -8.87 -30.00
C LEU A 291 0.06 -9.38 -28.70
N VAL A 292 0.84 -9.87 -27.73
CA VAL A 292 0.35 -10.32 -26.42
C VAL A 292 -0.31 -9.18 -25.65
N ALA A 293 0.30 -8.00 -25.65
CA ALA A 293 -0.28 -6.80 -25.03
C ALA A 293 -1.61 -6.41 -25.71
N ALA A 294 -1.68 -6.46 -27.04
CA ALA A 294 -2.89 -6.20 -27.81
C ALA A 294 -4.00 -7.22 -27.51
N ILE A 295 -3.68 -8.53 -27.44
CA ILE A 295 -4.65 -9.58 -27.09
C ILE A 295 -5.18 -9.37 -25.68
N LYS A 296 -4.32 -9.06 -24.69
CA LYS A 296 -4.75 -8.76 -23.31
C LYS A 296 -5.64 -7.52 -23.24
N ARG A 297 -5.31 -6.45 -23.97
CA ARG A 297 -6.15 -5.24 -24.07
C ARG A 297 -7.51 -5.56 -24.70
N ARG A 298 -7.54 -6.42 -25.73
CA ARG A 298 -8.76 -6.85 -26.43
C ARG A 298 -9.63 -7.80 -25.61
N GLN A 299 -9.04 -8.68 -24.80
CA GLN A 299 -9.76 -9.51 -23.83
C GLN A 299 -10.39 -8.66 -22.72
N ARG A 300 -9.72 -7.58 -22.28
CA ARG A 300 -10.31 -6.62 -21.33
C ARG A 300 -11.53 -5.89 -21.89
N THR A 301 -11.49 -5.44 -23.15
CA THR A 301 -12.64 -4.76 -23.78
C THR A 301 -13.78 -5.70 -24.13
N THR A 302 -13.49 -6.94 -24.56
CA THR A 302 -14.54 -7.94 -24.84
C THR A 302 -15.22 -8.49 -23.58
N MET A 303 -14.50 -8.66 -22.45
CA MET A 303 -15.13 -8.99 -21.16
C MET A 303 -16.11 -7.89 -20.70
N LEU A 304 -15.77 -6.62 -20.91
CA LEU A 304 -16.67 -5.50 -20.61
C LEU A 304 -17.90 -5.49 -21.52
N GLY A 305 -17.71 -5.78 -22.81
CA GLY A 305 -18.80 -5.87 -23.80
C GLY A 305 -19.73 -7.08 -23.62
N LEU A 306 -19.21 -8.24 -23.21
CA LEU A 306 -20.07 -9.38 -22.86
C LEU A 306 -20.86 -9.12 -21.58
N ALA A 307 -20.26 -8.49 -20.57
CA ALA A 307 -20.96 -8.15 -19.34
C ALA A 307 -22.15 -7.19 -19.58
N THR A 308 -22.00 -6.20 -20.47
CA THR A 308 -23.10 -5.29 -20.84
C THR A 308 -24.18 -5.97 -21.67
N ILE A 309 -23.82 -6.88 -22.58
CA ILE A 309 -24.80 -7.67 -23.36
C ILE A 309 -25.57 -8.65 -22.45
N ILE A 310 -24.91 -9.28 -21.47
CA ILE A 310 -25.57 -10.14 -20.48
C ILE A 310 -26.51 -9.33 -19.58
N MET A 311 -26.12 -8.10 -19.20
CA MET A 311 -26.99 -7.21 -18.42
C MET A 311 -28.21 -6.75 -19.23
N LEU A 312 -28.03 -6.37 -20.50
CA LEU A 312 -29.13 -5.97 -21.39
C LEU A 312 -30.09 -7.12 -21.71
N THR A 313 -29.57 -8.34 -21.89
CA THR A 313 -30.41 -9.53 -22.10
C THR A 313 -31.16 -9.91 -20.82
N ALA A 314 -30.51 -9.86 -19.64
CA ALA A 314 -31.18 -10.13 -18.37
C ALA A 314 -32.28 -9.09 -18.04
N VAL A 315 -32.04 -7.80 -18.29
CA VAL A 315 -33.06 -6.74 -18.12
C VAL A 315 -34.18 -6.90 -19.14
N GLY A 316 -33.85 -7.23 -20.40
CA GLY A 316 -34.83 -7.52 -21.45
C GLY A 316 -35.72 -8.73 -21.16
N THR A 317 -35.17 -9.82 -20.62
CA THR A 317 -35.95 -10.99 -20.23
C THR A 317 -36.80 -10.73 -18.99
N THR A 318 -36.31 -9.94 -18.03
CA THR A 318 -37.11 -9.61 -16.83
C THR A 318 -38.29 -8.70 -17.17
N LEU A 319 -38.12 -7.76 -18.10
CA LEU A 319 -39.20 -6.88 -18.59
C LEU A 319 -40.23 -7.62 -19.46
N MET A 320 -39.83 -8.66 -20.19
CA MET A 320 -40.76 -9.49 -20.97
C MET A 320 -41.54 -10.51 -20.12
N ILE A 321 -41.08 -10.81 -18.91
CA ILE A 321 -41.81 -11.66 -17.95
C ILE A 321 -42.77 -10.83 -17.08
N SER A 322 -42.58 -9.51 -16.98
CA SER A 322 -43.49 -8.60 -16.28
C SER A 322 -44.54 -7.98 -17.22
N GLN A 323 -45.43 -8.78 -17.80
CA GLN A 323 -46.73 -8.26 -18.23
C GLN A 323 -47.70 -8.24 -17.02
N PRO A 324 -48.39 -7.13 -16.75
CA PRO A 324 -49.38 -7.06 -15.66
C PRO A 324 -50.70 -7.72 -16.10
N GLY A 325 -50.71 -9.05 -16.18
CA GLY A 325 -51.91 -9.84 -16.51
C GLY A 325 -52.65 -10.42 -15.30
N GLY A 326 -52.13 -10.25 -14.08
CA GLY A 326 -52.62 -10.98 -12.89
C GLY A 326 -53.34 -10.16 -11.83
N ALA A 327 -53.27 -8.83 -11.85
CA ALA A 327 -53.71 -7.98 -10.74
C ALA A 327 -55.10 -7.34 -10.90
N VAL A 328 -55.85 -7.65 -11.97
CA VAL A 328 -57.20 -7.08 -12.20
C VAL A 328 -58.33 -8.06 -11.84
N ARG A 329 -58.03 -9.32 -11.49
CA ARG A 329 -59.07 -10.33 -11.23
C ARG A 329 -59.50 -10.46 -9.75
N GLN A 330 -58.83 -9.80 -8.81
CA GLN A 330 -59.22 -9.83 -7.39
C GLN A 330 -60.00 -8.59 -6.90
N ILE A 331 -60.18 -7.56 -7.73
CA ILE A 331 -60.97 -6.37 -7.37
C ILE A 331 -62.42 -6.45 -7.91
N LEU A 332 -62.73 -7.43 -8.75
CA LEU A 332 -64.07 -7.59 -9.37
C LEU A 332 -65.00 -8.60 -8.68
N GLU A 333 -64.56 -9.33 -7.65
CA GLU A 333 -65.43 -10.22 -6.87
C GLU A 333 -65.90 -9.65 -5.51
N ALA A 334 -65.37 -8.50 -5.08
CA ALA A 334 -65.80 -7.85 -3.84
C ALA A 334 -67.02 -6.91 -4.00
N LYS A 335 -67.69 -6.91 -5.17
CA LYS A 335 -68.85 -6.05 -5.45
C LYS A 335 -70.12 -6.80 -5.86
N LYS A 336 -70.26 -8.05 -5.41
CA LYS A 336 -71.47 -8.86 -5.65
C LYS A 336 -72.00 -9.51 -4.37
N CYS A 337 -72.07 -8.74 -3.29
CA CYS A 337 -72.82 -9.10 -2.08
C CYS A 337 -73.29 -7.81 -1.38
N GLN A 338 -74.20 -7.09 -2.02
CA GLN A 338 -75.13 -6.20 -1.32
C GLN A 338 -76.41 -6.11 -2.16
N GLY A 339 -77.35 -6.98 -1.83
CA GLY A 339 -78.63 -7.12 -2.53
C GLY A 339 -79.51 -8.22 -1.93
N ILE A 340 -80.07 -7.94 -0.75
CA ILE A 340 -81.39 -8.40 -0.26
C ILE A 340 -81.56 -9.89 0.15
N GLY A 341 -81.70 -10.11 1.47
CA GLY A 341 -82.90 -10.72 2.08
C GLY A 341 -83.09 -12.25 2.13
N LEU A 342 -82.95 -12.78 3.35
CA LEU A 342 -83.68 -13.90 3.99
C LEU A 342 -83.32 -15.37 3.67
N ASP A 343 -82.90 -16.01 4.77
CA ASP A 343 -83.09 -17.39 5.22
C ASP A 343 -82.33 -18.61 4.64
N SER A 344 -81.67 -19.25 5.61
CA SER A 344 -81.39 -20.68 5.80
C SER A 344 -80.12 -21.31 5.20
N ASN A 345 -79.22 -21.68 6.15
CA ASN A 345 -78.32 -22.84 6.19
C ASN A 345 -77.50 -23.24 4.95
N CYS A 346 -76.17 -23.12 5.06
CA CYS A 346 -75.31 -24.32 5.11
C CYS A 346 -73.89 -23.97 5.55
N SER A 347 -73.53 -24.52 6.70
CA SER A 347 -72.16 -24.70 7.18
C SER A 347 -71.41 -25.76 6.35
N GLU A 348 -70.09 -25.77 6.53
CA GLU A 348 -69.12 -26.86 6.32
C GLU A 348 -68.46 -27.07 4.94
N LYS A 349 -67.17 -27.50 5.05
CA LYS A 349 -66.28 -28.21 4.10
C LYS A 349 -65.46 -27.31 3.14
N ILE A 350 -64.13 -27.38 2.97
CA ILE A 350 -62.96 -28.25 3.31
C ILE A 350 -61.73 -27.31 3.05
N GLY A 351 -60.62 -27.20 3.78
CA GLY A 351 -59.62 -28.19 4.22
C GLY A 351 -58.38 -28.15 3.30
N TYR A 352 -57.21 -27.94 3.92
CA TYR A 352 -55.83 -27.74 3.43
C TYR A 352 -55.40 -26.33 3.03
#